data_AF-A0AAI9R7S2-F1
#
_entry.id   AF-A0AAI9R7S2-F1
#
_cell.length_a   1.000
_cell.length_b   1.000
_cell.length_c   1.000
_cell.angle_alpha   90.00
_cell.angle_beta   90.00
_cell.angle_gamma   90.00
#
_symmetry.space_group_name_H-M   'P 1'
#
loop_
_entity.id
_entity.type
_entity.pdbx_description
1 polymer ?
#
loop_
_entity_poly.entity_id
_entity_poly.type
_entity_poly.pdbx_seq_one_letter_code
_entity_poly.pdbx_strand_id
1 'polypeptide(L)'
;MATVPMLQTSDLSVERGSRAVLKGVDFELSSGEIVALVGDNGSGKTTMLEACSGILPLSGGSINRLSKSGKMQVVRDYEGRRNQPPPTGLTLQRDGICGEETVEERLEVALKVAGMEMSEPTASDVLREWGLEHRRADRVAQLSGGQRRRLAVLCGIAPAALCAEPRVVMLDEPSEGLDRAGKELLIGWLRGLMLNGHAAIVATHDQAVIDCSDRIVEVSNGTLNESNGDSEGTPSDLPNPLPSTEQSTHGALIRWAIKMEIRNPMDTIGRAAPALVALLLSYALIGEIDATHVGNDLVAALVLTPAFVTVVISPALTRRLAEERCGAWWNAMIGPGARQTYSFLGASIVLPLPITYLAWVVLIDPADIAHHSEITRWLWLPAVIMIDIAAAAAALHLLVADLRRASAATASLLLIVLVWPFLQLTDALSLMMTDGMSFGLNLGDPLISCLIASLISAAVWAVAVFLPDA
;
A
#
# COMPACT_ATOMS: atom_id res chain seq x y z
N MET A 1 36.03 -1.77 -20.18
CA MET A 1 35.65 -1.08 -18.92
C MET A 1 34.56 -1.92 -18.30
N ALA A 2 34.69 -2.31 -17.03
CA ALA A 2 33.61 -3.04 -16.35
C ALA A 2 32.36 -2.14 -16.34
N THR A 3 31.28 -2.62 -16.94
CA THR A 3 29.99 -1.93 -16.95
C THR A 3 29.45 -1.86 -15.52
N VAL A 4 29.04 -0.68 -15.08
CA VAL A 4 28.43 -0.52 -13.74
C VAL A 4 27.16 -1.36 -13.69
N PRO A 5 26.98 -2.24 -12.68
CA PRO A 5 25.79 -3.07 -12.57
C PRO A 5 24.54 -2.22 -12.35
N MET A 6 23.40 -2.69 -12.84
CA MET A 6 22.11 -2.03 -12.64
C MET A 6 21.48 -2.38 -11.28
N LEU A 7 21.79 -3.58 -10.77
CA LEU A 7 21.41 -4.04 -9.44
C LEU A 7 22.58 -4.82 -8.85
N GLN A 8 22.84 -4.61 -7.56
CA GLN A 8 23.87 -5.33 -6.82
C GLN A 8 23.35 -5.64 -5.41
N THR A 9 23.57 -6.86 -4.96
CA THR A 9 23.39 -7.27 -3.58
C THR A 9 24.76 -7.58 -2.98
N SER A 10 24.97 -7.17 -1.73
CA SER A 10 26.23 -7.41 -1.01
C SER A 10 25.94 -8.05 0.33
N ASP A 11 26.48 -9.24 0.57
CA ASP A 11 26.27 -10.05 1.78
C ASP A 11 24.78 -10.23 2.14
N LEU A 12 23.93 -10.42 1.12
CA LEU A 12 22.48 -10.42 1.30
C LEU A 12 22.03 -11.62 2.13
N SER A 13 21.45 -11.34 3.29
CA SER A 13 20.85 -12.35 4.16
C SER A 13 19.38 -12.02 4.41
N VAL A 14 18.52 -13.03 4.27
CA VAL A 14 17.08 -12.88 4.43
C VAL A 14 16.50 -14.06 5.21
N GLU A 15 15.70 -13.73 6.22
CA GLU A 15 14.99 -14.71 7.05
C GLU A 15 13.47 -14.66 6.78
N ARG A 16 12.85 -15.83 6.76
CA ARG A 16 11.38 -15.99 6.74
C ARG A 16 10.97 -16.81 7.94
N GLY A 17 10.25 -16.20 8.88
CA GLY A 17 10.00 -16.87 10.17
C GLY A 17 11.31 -16.99 10.94
N SER A 18 11.64 -18.21 11.37
CA SER A 18 12.91 -18.59 12.00
C SER A 18 13.91 -19.22 11.01
N ARG A 19 13.57 -19.28 9.72
CA ARG A 19 14.38 -19.94 8.70
C ARG A 19 15.17 -18.89 7.92
N ALA A 20 16.50 -19.01 7.95
CA ALA A 20 17.37 -18.33 6.99
C ALA A 20 17.16 -18.91 5.58
N VAL A 21 16.68 -18.07 4.66
CA VAL A 21 16.40 -18.43 3.27
C VAL A 21 17.56 -18.05 2.36
N LEU A 22 18.17 -16.88 2.57
CA LEU A 22 19.39 -16.43 1.89
C LEU A 22 20.47 -16.14 2.93
N LYS A 23 21.73 -16.51 2.66
CA LYS A 23 22.84 -16.45 3.62
C LYS A 23 24.06 -15.82 2.95
N GLY A 24 24.21 -14.51 3.13
CA GLY A 24 25.39 -13.76 2.66
C GLY A 24 25.63 -13.88 1.16
N VAL A 25 24.58 -13.70 0.35
CA VAL A 25 24.69 -13.87 -1.11
C VAL A 25 25.08 -12.55 -1.80
N ASP A 26 26.13 -12.62 -2.60
CA ASP A 26 26.52 -11.56 -3.52
C ASP A 26 25.93 -11.86 -4.90
N PHE A 27 25.32 -10.85 -5.52
CA PHE A 27 24.71 -10.97 -6.82
C PHE A 27 24.77 -9.62 -7.55
N GLU A 28 25.02 -9.66 -8.85
CA GLU A 28 25.07 -8.49 -9.71
C GLU A 28 24.22 -8.73 -10.95
N LEU A 29 23.52 -7.70 -11.42
CA LEU A 29 22.78 -7.71 -12.67
C LEU A 29 23.31 -6.61 -13.58
N SER A 30 23.79 -6.96 -14.75
CA SER A 30 24.34 -6.02 -15.73
C SER A 30 23.26 -5.48 -16.68
N SER A 31 23.54 -4.34 -17.30
CA SER A 31 22.69 -3.79 -18.37
C SER A 31 22.70 -4.71 -19.59
N GLY A 32 21.54 -4.92 -20.22
CA GLY A 32 21.39 -5.80 -21.37
C GLY A 32 21.40 -7.29 -21.03
N GLU A 33 21.14 -7.66 -19.77
CA GLU A 33 21.23 -9.03 -19.28
C GLU A 33 19.88 -9.55 -18.75
N ILE A 34 19.57 -10.79 -19.10
CA ILE A 34 18.50 -11.61 -18.52
C ILE A 34 19.12 -12.65 -17.60
N VAL A 35 18.78 -12.59 -16.32
CA VAL A 35 19.13 -13.62 -15.34
C VAL A 35 17.91 -14.48 -15.02
N ALA A 36 17.99 -15.78 -15.29
CA ALA A 36 17.01 -16.76 -14.82
C ALA A 36 17.36 -17.23 -13.41
N LEU A 37 16.47 -17.01 -12.44
CA LEU A 37 16.55 -17.62 -11.11
C LEU A 37 15.85 -18.97 -11.14
N VAL A 38 16.61 -20.04 -10.93
CA VAL A 38 16.13 -21.43 -10.95
C VAL A 38 16.37 -22.12 -9.60
N GLY A 39 15.76 -23.29 -9.41
CA GLY A 39 15.89 -24.09 -8.20
C GLY A 39 14.53 -24.61 -7.71
N ASP A 40 14.56 -25.52 -6.74
CA ASP A 40 13.35 -26.19 -6.24
C ASP A 40 12.31 -25.23 -5.66
N ASN A 41 11.07 -25.71 -5.50
CA ASN A 41 10.03 -24.97 -4.80
C ASN A 41 10.42 -24.73 -3.35
N GLY A 42 10.42 -23.47 -2.92
CA GLY A 42 10.85 -23.07 -1.57
C GLY A 42 12.37 -22.96 -1.39
N SER A 43 13.15 -22.97 -2.47
CA SER A 43 14.60 -22.73 -2.45
C SER A 43 14.98 -21.30 -2.06
N GLY A 44 14.19 -20.31 -2.47
CA GLY A 44 14.43 -18.89 -2.17
C GLY A 44 14.25 -17.93 -3.34
N LYS A 45 13.93 -18.39 -4.56
CA LYS A 45 13.75 -17.54 -5.77
C LYS A 45 12.89 -16.28 -5.54
N THR A 46 11.64 -16.47 -5.12
CA THR A 46 10.72 -15.38 -4.76
C THR A 46 11.27 -14.51 -3.64
N THR A 47 11.99 -15.09 -2.67
CA THR A 47 12.60 -14.31 -1.58
C THR A 47 13.72 -13.41 -2.08
N MET A 48 14.53 -13.88 -3.04
CA MET A 48 15.57 -13.07 -3.70
C MET A 48 14.97 -11.92 -4.50
N LEU A 49 13.93 -12.16 -5.31
CA LEU A 49 13.23 -11.11 -6.06
C LEU A 49 12.57 -10.06 -5.15
N GLU A 50 11.87 -10.52 -4.10
CA GLU A 50 11.22 -9.61 -3.16
C GLU A 50 12.21 -8.83 -2.30
N ALA A 51 13.36 -9.42 -1.99
CA ALA A 51 14.46 -8.70 -1.37
C ALA A 51 14.94 -7.61 -2.34
N CYS A 52 15.35 -7.97 -3.56
CA CYS A 52 15.87 -7.06 -4.61
C CYS A 52 14.93 -5.88 -4.93
N SER A 53 13.61 -6.11 -4.90
CA SER A 53 12.60 -5.07 -5.10
C SER A 53 12.40 -4.14 -3.89
N GLY A 54 12.95 -4.50 -2.72
CA GLY A 54 12.91 -3.73 -1.48
C GLY A 54 11.70 -4.04 -0.60
N ILE A 55 10.93 -5.09 -0.91
CA ILE A 55 9.74 -5.49 -0.16
C ILE A 55 10.13 -6.06 1.20
N LEU A 56 11.15 -6.94 1.23
CA LEU A 56 11.50 -7.66 2.45
C LEU A 56 12.50 -6.90 3.33
N PRO A 57 12.34 -6.99 4.66
CA PRO A 57 13.44 -6.66 5.56
C PRO A 57 14.61 -7.63 5.35
N LEU A 58 15.82 -7.12 5.56
CA LEU A 58 17.06 -7.88 5.43
C LEU A 58 17.59 -8.23 6.82
N SER A 59 18.10 -9.44 7.01
CA SER A 59 18.83 -9.81 8.23
C SER A 59 20.34 -9.53 8.14
N GLY A 60 20.84 -9.26 6.93
CA GLY A 60 22.22 -8.89 6.67
C GLY A 60 22.39 -8.32 5.27
N GLY A 61 23.46 -7.55 5.07
CA GLY A 61 23.83 -7.00 3.78
C GLY A 61 23.02 -5.81 3.29
N SER A 62 23.13 -5.52 2.00
CA SER A 62 22.46 -4.39 1.36
C SER A 62 22.07 -4.68 -0.09
N ILE A 63 21.11 -3.90 -0.58
CA ILE A 63 20.69 -3.92 -1.98
C ILE A 63 20.88 -2.53 -2.55
N ASN A 64 21.64 -2.46 -3.64
CA ASN A 64 21.94 -1.24 -4.36
C ASN A 64 21.36 -1.33 -5.78
N ARG A 65 20.82 -0.23 -6.28
CA ARG A 65 20.37 -0.11 -7.68
C ARG A 65 20.93 1.15 -8.32
N LEU A 66 21.13 1.10 -9.62
CA LEU A 66 21.58 2.26 -10.39
C LEU A 66 20.45 3.31 -10.42
N SER A 67 20.76 4.51 -9.92
CA SER A 67 19.84 5.66 -9.96
C SER A 67 19.89 6.35 -11.32
N LYS A 68 18.90 7.21 -11.59
CA LYS A 68 18.92 8.11 -12.77
C LYS A 68 20.15 9.02 -12.85
N SER A 69 20.81 9.27 -11.70
CA SER A 69 22.04 10.06 -11.67
C SER A 69 23.30 9.28 -12.12
N GLY A 70 23.15 8.01 -12.49
CA GLY A 70 24.25 7.12 -12.88
C GLY A 70 25.07 6.60 -11.70
N LYS A 71 24.59 6.78 -10.46
CA LYS A 71 25.24 6.29 -9.23
C LYS A 71 24.45 5.15 -8.62
N MET A 72 25.15 4.17 -8.04
CA MET A 72 24.54 3.16 -7.20
C MET A 72 23.97 3.81 -5.93
N GLN A 73 22.71 3.55 -5.65
CA GLN A 73 22.03 3.99 -4.43
C GLN A 73 21.54 2.78 -3.64
N VAL A 74 21.66 2.85 -2.32
CA VAL A 74 21.07 1.87 -1.40
C VAL A 74 19.56 1.95 -1.51
N VAL A 75 18.91 0.85 -1.85
CA VAL A 75 17.45 0.71 -1.85
C VAL A 75 16.99 0.32 -0.45
N ARG A 76 17.65 -0.70 0.13
CA ARG A 76 17.41 -1.20 1.47
C ARG A 76 18.68 -1.86 2.03
N ASP A 77 18.93 -1.70 3.33
CA ASP A 77 19.98 -2.41 4.05
C ASP A 77 19.46 -3.05 5.35
N TYR A 78 20.31 -3.88 5.96
CA TYR A 78 20.02 -4.55 7.24
C TYR A 78 19.93 -3.59 8.44
N GLU A 79 20.48 -2.37 8.32
CA GLU A 79 20.39 -1.31 9.35
C GLU A 79 19.04 -0.59 9.33
N GLY A 80 18.16 -0.94 8.38
CA GLY A 80 16.83 -0.37 8.23
C GLY A 80 16.79 0.88 7.35
N ARG A 81 17.89 1.28 6.71
CA ARG A 81 17.87 2.36 5.71
C ARG A 81 17.00 1.91 4.54
N ARG A 82 16.13 2.81 4.09
CA ARG A 82 15.28 2.59 2.91
C ARG A 82 15.17 3.88 2.13
N ASN A 83 15.60 3.87 0.87
CA ASN A 83 15.48 5.04 -0.02
C ASN A 83 14.43 4.79 -1.09
N GLN A 84 14.00 5.86 -1.74
CA GLN A 84 13.12 5.78 -2.89
C GLN A 84 13.75 4.88 -3.97
N PRO A 85 13.14 3.75 -4.33
CA PRO A 85 13.68 2.87 -5.36
C PRO A 85 13.62 3.54 -6.74
N PRO A 86 14.58 3.29 -7.64
CA PRO A 86 14.49 3.73 -9.02
C PRO A 86 13.26 3.08 -9.70
N PRO A 87 12.66 3.72 -10.73
CA PRO A 87 11.60 3.14 -11.52
C PRO A 87 11.96 1.73 -12.01
N THR A 88 11.07 0.77 -11.80
CA THR A 88 11.34 -0.65 -12.07
C THR A 88 10.07 -1.34 -12.55
N GLY A 89 10.26 -2.42 -13.30
CA GLY A 89 9.22 -3.37 -13.63
C GLY A 89 9.09 -4.45 -12.55
N LEU A 90 7.88 -4.81 -12.14
CA LEU A 90 7.66 -5.86 -11.13
C LEU A 90 6.39 -6.68 -11.40
N THR A 91 6.53 -7.99 -11.47
CA THR A 91 5.43 -8.96 -11.42
C THR A 91 5.65 -9.90 -10.24
N LEU A 92 4.70 -9.93 -9.31
CA LEU A 92 4.73 -10.84 -8.17
C LEU A 92 4.13 -12.21 -8.56
N GLN A 93 4.46 -13.25 -7.79
CA GLN A 93 3.90 -14.59 -7.98
C GLN A 93 2.36 -14.60 -7.94
N ARG A 94 1.77 -13.75 -7.08
CA ARG A 94 0.33 -13.52 -6.99
C ARG A 94 -0.11 -12.22 -7.66
N ASP A 95 0.46 -11.89 -8.81
CA ASP A 95 0.11 -10.75 -9.68
C ASP A 95 0.36 -9.33 -9.11
N GLY A 96 0.06 -9.05 -7.83
CA GLY A 96 0.23 -7.73 -7.23
C GLY A 96 -0.84 -6.73 -7.66
N ILE A 97 -2.07 -7.18 -7.92
CA ILE A 97 -3.16 -6.38 -8.50
C ILE A 97 -4.43 -6.49 -7.65
N CYS A 98 -5.10 -5.37 -7.41
CA CYS A 98 -6.42 -5.37 -6.77
C CYS A 98 -7.51 -5.67 -7.80
N GLY A 99 -8.45 -6.55 -7.45
CA GLY A 99 -9.50 -7.02 -8.37
C GLY A 99 -10.48 -5.93 -8.79
N GLU A 100 -10.57 -4.83 -8.02
CA GLU A 100 -11.44 -3.68 -8.30
C GLU A 100 -10.90 -2.74 -9.39
N GLU A 101 -9.60 -2.82 -9.71
CA GLU A 101 -8.97 -2.07 -10.80
C GLU A 101 -9.53 -2.51 -12.15
N THR A 102 -9.61 -1.60 -13.13
CA THR A 102 -9.79 -2.02 -14.52
C THR A 102 -8.46 -2.39 -15.15
N VAL A 103 -8.50 -3.15 -16.25
CA VAL A 103 -7.32 -3.54 -17.02
C VAL A 103 -6.49 -2.31 -17.43
N GLU A 104 -7.15 -1.31 -18.02
CA GLU A 104 -6.50 -0.08 -18.47
C GLU A 104 -5.93 0.73 -17.30
N GLU A 105 -6.71 0.90 -16.23
CA GLU A 105 -6.26 1.64 -15.04
C GLU A 105 -5.03 1.02 -14.40
N ARG A 106 -4.96 -0.30 -14.36
CA ARG A 106 -3.82 -1.00 -13.78
C ARG A 106 -2.54 -0.74 -14.60
N LEU A 107 -2.65 -0.76 -15.93
CA LEU A 107 -1.53 -0.43 -16.82
C LEU A 107 -1.12 1.05 -16.66
N GLU A 108 -2.09 1.97 -16.62
CA GLU A 108 -1.84 3.39 -16.34
C GLU A 108 -1.09 3.59 -15.02
N VAL A 109 -1.53 2.91 -13.96
CA VAL A 109 -0.90 2.99 -12.63
C VAL A 109 0.54 2.49 -12.67
N ALA A 110 0.81 1.36 -13.33
CA ALA A 110 2.15 0.81 -13.46
C ALA A 110 3.11 1.79 -14.18
N LEU A 111 2.65 2.43 -15.26
CA LEU A 111 3.45 3.40 -16.00
C LEU A 111 3.63 4.72 -15.24
N LYS A 112 2.58 5.21 -14.58
CA LYS A 112 2.61 6.46 -13.80
C LYS A 112 3.56 6.39 -12.61
N VAL A 113 3.53 5.27 -11.90
CA VAL A 113 4.46 4.97 -10.82
C VAL A 113 5.91 4.90 -11.32
N ALA A 114 6.10 4.50 -12.57
CA ALA A 114 7.39 4.46 -13.22
C ALA A 114 7.78 5.78 -13.92
N GLY A 115 7.06 6.88 -13.65
CA GLY A 115 7.37 8.22 -14.17
C GLY A 115 7.08 8.38 -15.65
N MET A 116 5.97 7.82 -16.13
CA MET A 116 5.52 7.93 -17.52
C MET A 116 4.03 8.23 -17.54
N GLU A 117 3.58 9.00 -18.53
CA GLU A 117 2.16 9.19 -18.79
C GLU A 117 1.77 8.50 -20.08
N MET A 118 0.73 7.66 -19.99
CA MET A 118 0.24 6.87 -21.09
C MET A 118 -0.79 7.67 -21.89
N SER A 119 -0.67 7.63 -23.21
CA SER A 119 -1.73 8.10 -24.12
C SER A 119 -2.70 6.97 -24.41
N GLU A 120 -3.98 7.30 -24.61
CA GLU A 120 -5.03 6.32 -24.90
C GLU A 120 -4.74 5.45 -26.15
N PRO A 121 -4.19 5.99 -27.26
CA PRO A 121 -3.75 5.16 -28.39
C PRO A 121 -2.67 4.15 -28.02
N THR A 122 -1.66 4.57 -27.25
CA THR A 122 -0.58 3.66 -26.81
C THR A 122 -1.11 2.55 -25.92
N ALA A 123 -2.04 2.88 -25.01
CA ALA A 123 -2.71 1.90 -24.17
C ALA A 123 -3.40 0.84 -25.01
N SER A 124 -4.16 1.28 -26.01
CA SER A 124 -4.91 0.40 -26.91
C SER A 124 -4.00 -0.53 -27.71
N ASP A 125 -2.89 -0.01 -28.25
CA ASP A 125 -1.95 -0.80 -29.05
C ASP A 125 -1.26 -1.88 -28.20
N VAL A 126 -0.76 -1.50 -27.03
CA VAL A 126 -0.09 -2.43 -26.10
C VAL A 126 -1.07 -3.49 -25.58
N LEU A 127 -2.27 -3.10 -25.18
CA LEU A 127 -3.30 -4.05 -24.75
C LEU A 127 -3.75 -4.95 -25.90
N ARG A 128 -3.77 -4.47 -27.14
CA ARG A 128 -4.14 -5.27 -28.32
C ARG A 128 -3.10 -6.35 -28.60
N GLU A 129 -1.81 -6.01 -28.52
CA GLU A 129 -0.72 -6.96 -28.70
C GLU A 129 -0.77 -8.09 -27.66
N TRP A 130 -1.09 -7.76 -26.41
CA TRP A 130 -1.31 -8.73 -25.35
C TRP A 130 -2.73 -9.34 -25.36
N GLY A 131 -3.57 -9.03 -26.36
CA GLY A 131 -4.92 -9.61 -26.49
C GLY A 131 -5.88 -9.26 -25.36
N LEU A 132 -5.67 -8.14 -24.67
CA LEU A 132 -6.48 -7.64 -23.56
C LEU A 132 -7.33 -6.43 -23.92
N GLU A 133 -7.17 -5.84 -25.12
CA GLU A 133 -7.87 -4.61 -25.51
C GLU A 133 -9.39 -4.70 -25.42
N HIS A 134 -9.96 -5.84 -25.85
CA HIS A 134 -11.40 -6.09 -25.77
C HIS A 134 -11.97 -6.15 -24.34
N ARG A 135 -11.10 -6.20 -23.32
CA ARG A 135 -11.45 -6.22 -21.88
C ARG A 135 -10.86 -5.02 -21.14
N ARG A 136 -10.38 -3.97 -21.84
CA ARG A 136 -9.69 -2.83 -21.21
C ARG A 136 -10.48 -2.15 -20.08
N ALA A 137 -11.81 -2.12 -20.21
CA ALA A 137 -12.73 -1.52 -19.25
C ALA A 137 -13.24 -2.50 -18.17
N ASP A 138 -12.98 -3.80 -18.32
CA ASP A 138 -13.40 -4.80 -17.34
C ASP A 138 -12.56 -4.69 -16.07
N ARG A 139 -13.17 -5.05 -14.95
CA ARG A 139 -12.46 -5.20 -13.68
C ARG A 139 -11.54 -6.42 -13.75
N VAL A 140 -10.38 -6.33 -13.11
CA VAL A 140 -9.42 -7.43 -13.05
C VAL A 140 -10.05 -8.69 -12.42
N ALA A 141 -10.95 -8.52 -11.45
CA ALA A 141 -11.71 -9.63 -10.86
C ALA A 141 -12.63 -10.39 -11.85
N GLN A 142 -12.91 -9.83 -13.03
CA GLN A 142 -13.75 -10.45 -14.07
C GLN A 142 -12.93 -11.19 -15.13
N LEU A 143 -11.60 -11.12 -15.05
CA LEU A 143 -10.69 -11.80 -15.98
C LEU A 143 -10.51 -13.27 -15.61
N SER A 144 -10.24 -14.11 -16.61
CA SER A 144 -9.73 -15.46 -16.36
C SER A 144 -8.35 -15.41 -15.70
N GLY A 145 -7.92 -16.50 -15.06
CA GLY A 145 -6.60 -16.58 -14.43
C GLY A 145 -5.45 -16.26 -15.41
N GLY A 146 -5.50 -16.79 -16.64
CA GLY A 146 -4.51 -16.50 -17.67
C GLY A 146 -4.55 -15.06 -18.17
N GLN A 147 -5.72 -14.45 -18.30
CA GLN A 147 -5.86 -13.03 -18.68
C GLN A 147 -5.30 -12.10 -17.59
N ARG A 148 -5.60 -12.38 -16.32
CA ARG A 148 -5.07 -11.63 -15.19
C ARG A 148 -3.55 -11.76 -15.10
N ARG A 149 -3.00 -12.97 -15.28
CA ARG A 149 -1.55 -13.17 -15.37
C ARG A 149 -0.93 -12.34 -16.47
N ARG A 150 -1.54 -12.40 -17.66
CA ARG A 150 -1.08 -11.66 -18.83
C ARG A 150 -1.01 -10.16 -18.56
N LEU A 151 -2.02 -9.60 -17.88
CA LEU A 151 -2.00 -8.21 -17.43
C LEU A 151 -0.87 -7.95 -16.42
N ALA A 152 -0.66 -8.85 -15.46
CA ALA A 152 0.38 -8.69 -14.44
C ALA A 152 1.79 -8.70 -15.02
N VAL A 153 2.05 -9.57 -16.00
CA VAL A 153 3.31 -9.64 -16.73
C VAL A 153 3.50 -8.38 -17.59
N LEU A 154 2.46 -7.97 -18.31
CA LEU A 154 2.48 -6.72 -19.07
C LEU A 154 2.80 -5.52 -18.16
N CYS A 155 2.14 -5.39 -17.00
CA CYS A 155 2.40 -4.31 -16.05
C CYS A 155 3.80 -4.39 -15.43
N GLY A 156 4.40 -5.59 -15.36
CA GLY A 156 5.79 -5.78 -14.96
C GLY A 156 6.78 -5.34 -16.03
N ILE A 157 6.49 -5.54 -17.31
CA ILE A 157 7.44 -5.30 -18.40
C ILE A 157 7.28 -3.92 -19.03
N ALA A 158 6.05 -3.42 -19.16
CA ALA A 158 5.73 -2.14 -19.80
C ALA A 158 6.49 -0.94 -19.21
N PRO A 159 6.76 -0.85 -17.89
CA PRO A 159 7.62 0.18 -17.33
C PRO A 159 9.01 0.27 -17.97
N ALA A 160 9.57 -0.84 -18.44
CA ALA A 160 10.82 -0.86 -19.17
C ALA A 160 10.58 -0.72 -20.69
N ALA A 161 9.65 -1.49 -21.26
CA ALA A 161 9.41 -1.52 -22.71
C ALA A 161 9.03 -0.15 -23.30
N LEU A 162 8.34 0.69 -22.53
CA LEU A 162 7.91 2.03 -22.95
C LEU A 162 8.86 3.13 -22.48
N CYS A 163 10.08 2.80 -22.04
CA CYS A 163 11.06 3.78 -21.57
C CYS A 163 12.36 3.69 -22.37
N ALA A 164 12.94 4.84 -22.69
CA ALA A 164 14.27 4.91 -23.33
C ALA A 164 15.42 4.72 -22.32
N GLU A 165 15.20 5.02 -21.03
CA GLU A 165 16.21 4.86 -19.99
C GLU A 165 16.29 3.38 -19.55
N PRO A 166 17.50 2.80 -19.42
CA PRO A 166 17.69 1.47 -18.85
C PRO A 166 16.99 1.30 -17.50
N ARG A 167 16.25 0.19 -17.34
CA ARG A 167 15.48 -0.14 -16.14
C ARG A 167 15.68 -1.60 -15.77
N VAL A 168 15.53 -1.90 -14.48
CA VAL A 168 15.50 -3.27 -13.97
C VAL A 168 14.05 -3.78 -14.00
N VAL A 169 13.86 -5.00 -14.47
CA VAL A 169 12.58 -5.73 -14.48
C VAL A 169 12.72 -6.98 -13.63
N MET A 170 11.79 -7.20 -12.70
CA MET A 170 11.78 -8.34 -11.79
C MET A 170 10.48 -9.12 -11.97
N LEU A 171 10.57 -10.36 -12.45
CA LEU A 171 9.40 -11.17 -12.78
C LEU A 171 9.43 -12.49 -12.00
N ASP A 172 8.42 -12.74 -11.20
CA ASP A 172 8.28 -13.99 -10.45
C ASP A 172 7.25 -14.91 -11.11
N GLU A 173 7.73 -15.99 -11.73
CA GLU A 173 7.00 -17.02 -12.50
C GLU A 173 6.17 -16.48 -13.69
N PRO A 174 6.67 -15.55 -14.53
CA PRO A 174 5.84 -14.82 -15.51
C PRO A 174 5.16 -15.71 -16.56
N SER A 175 5.69 -16.90 -16.84
CA SER A 175 5.13 -17.85 -17.80
C SER A 175 3.96 -18.69 -17.25
N GLU A 176 3.78 -18.76 -15.93
CA GLU A 176 2.71 -19.55 -15.30
C GLU A 176 1.34 -19.01 -15.69
N GLY A 177 0.49 -19.83 -16.32
CA GLY A 177 -0.85 -19.43 -16.76
C GLY A 177 -0.89 -18.72 -18.12
N LEU A 178 0.26 -18.52 -18.77
CA LEU A 178 0.32 -18.10 -20.18
C LEU A 178 0.19 -19.31 -21.10
N ASP A 179 -0.56 -19.13 -22.19
CA ASP A 179 -0.60 -20.03 -23.33
C ASP A 179 0.69 -19.92 -24.16
N ARG A 180 0.88 -20.83 -25.13
CA ARG A 180 2.09 -20.87 -25.97
C ARG A 180 2.40 -19.52 -26.63
N ALA A 181 1.40 -18.89 -27.24
CA ALA A 181 1.55 -17.59 -27.88
C ALA A 181 1.94 -16.49 -26.87
N GLY A 182 1.36 -16.52 -25.65
CA GLY A 182 1.75 -15.60 -24.58
C GLY A 182 3.19 -15.79 -24.10
N LYS A 183 3.69 -17.03 -24.05
CA LYS A 183 5.10 -17.31 -23.69
C LYS A 183 6.05 -16.84 -24.78
N GLU A 184 5.73 -17.09 -26.05
CA GLU A 184 6.51 -16.61 -27.19
C GLU A 184 6.57 -15.07 -27.21
N LEU A 185 5.45 -14.39 -26.93
CA LEU A 185 5.40 -12.93 -26.78
C LEU A 185 6.24 -12.42 -25.60
N LEU A 186 6.15 -13.07 -24.44
CA LEU A 186 6.96 -12.75 -23.27
C LEU A 186 8.47 -12.84 -23.58
N ILE A 187 8.91 -13.94 -24.19
CA ILE A 187 10.31 -14.15 -24.58
C ILE A 187 10.76 -13.07 -25.57
N GLY A 188 9.94 -12.78 -26.59
CA GLY A 188 10.26 -11.75 -27.57
C GLY A 188 10.39 -10.35 -26.96
N TRP A 189 9.49 -9.98 -26.04
CA TRP A 189 9.57 -8.73 -25.31
C TRP A 189 10.82 -8.68 -24.40
N LEU A 190 11.14 -9.76 -23.69
CA LEU A 190 12.35 -9.84 -22.86
C LEU A 190 13.63 -9.66 -23.69
N ARG A 191 13.77 -10.34 -24.82
CA ARG A 191 14.95 -10.16 -25.70
C ARG A 191 15.00 -8.74 -26.28
N GLY A 192 13.85 -8.17 -26.66
CA GLY A 192 13.76 -6.78 -27.12
C GLY A 192 14.20 -5.76 -26.07
N LEU A 193 13.86 -6.00 -24.80
CA LEU A 193 14.29 -5.13 -23.69
C LEU A 193 15.81 -5.08 -23.54
N MET A 194 16.49 -6.20 -23.72
CA MET A 194 17.94 -6.26 -23.51
C MET A 194 18.70 -5.54 -24.62
N LEU A 195 18.16 -5.53 -25.85
CA LEU A 195 18.69 -4.70 -26.94
C LEU A 195 18.62 -3.19 -26.63
N ASN A 196 17.63 -2.77 -25.84
CA ASN A 196 17.49 -1.39 -25.36
C ASN A 196 18.27 -1.11 -24.06
N GLY A 197 19.09 -2.06 -23.59
CA GLY A 197 19.95 -1.91 -22.41
C GLY A 197 19.24 -2.07 -21.06
N HIS A 198 17.97 -2.48 -21.04
CA HIS A 198 17.31 -2.87 -19.79
C HIS A 198 17.92 -4.17 -19.24
N ALA A 199 17.55 -4.56 -18.03
CA ALA A 199 17.99 -5.81 -17.42
C ALA A 199 16.82 -6.50 -16.73
N ALA A 200 16.78 -7.84 -16.74
CA ALA A 200 15.73 -8.59 -16.07
C ALA A 200 16.25 -9.69 -15.16
N ILE A 201 15.54 -9.90 -14.06
CA ILE A 201 15.66 -11.07 -13.20
C ILE A 201 14.33 -11.81 -13.29
N VAL A 202 14.36 -13.07 -13.72
CA VAL A 202 13.17 -13.88 -13.95
C VAL A 202 13.25 -15.15 -13.11
N ALA A 203 12.44 -15.25 -12.06
CA ALA A 203 12.28 -16.52 -11.36
C ALA A 203 11.35 -17.42 -12.16
N THR A 204 11.82 -18.60 -12.53
CA THR A 204 11.03 -19.52 -13.34
C THR A 204 11.51 -20.95 -13.21
N HIS A 205 10.63 -21.87 -13.58
CA HIS A 205 10.93 -23.28 -13.86
C HIS A 205 10.61 -23.66 -15.31
N ASP A 206 10.21 -22.69 -16.15
CA ASP A 206 9.88 -22.90 -17.55
C ASP A 206 11.14 -22.91 -18.40
N GLN A 207 11.41 -24.05 -19.05
CA GLN A 207 12.61 -24.24 -19.84
C GLN A 207 12.78 -23.18 -20.94
N ALA A 208 11.71 -22.77 -21.62
CA ALA A 208 11.83 -21.78 -22.71
C ALA A 208 12.25 -20.39 -22.19
N VAL A 209 11.89 -20.04 -20.95
CA VAL A 209 12.32 -18.79 -20.31
C VAL A 209 13.74 -18.91 -19.77
N ILE A 210 14.14 -20.11 -19.32
CA ILE A 210 15.53 -20.41 -18.92
C ILE A 210 16.47 -20.32 -20.13
N ASP A 211 16.11 -20.95 -21.26
CA ASP A 211 16.90 -20.95 -22.49
C ASP A 211 17.07 -19.53 -23.05
N CYS A 212 16.07 -18.66 -22.83
CA CYS A 212 16.11 -17.24 -23.20
C CYS A 212 17.12 -16.40 -22.39
N SER A 213 17.51 -16.87 -21.21
CA SER A 213 18.38 -16.13 -20.30
C SER A 213 19.84 -16.11 -20.74
N ASP A 214 20.57 -15.04 -20.42
CA ASP A 214 22.01 -14.94 -20.67
C ASP A 214 22.81 -15.61 -19.54
N ARG A 215 22.25 -15.60 -18.32
CA ARG A 215 22.83 -16.25 -17.15
C ARG A 215 21.76 -16.94 -16.30
N ILE A 216 22.10 -18.13 -15.81
CA ILE A 216 21.25 -18.92 -14.92
C ILE A 216 21.88 -18.87 -13.53
N VAL A 217 21.05 -18.54 -12.53
CA VAL A 217 21.44 -18.52 -11.12
C VAL A 217 20.55 -19.48 -10.37
N GLU A 218 21.12 -20.61 -9.96
CA GLU A 218 20.45 -21.60 -9.15
C GLU A 218 20.49 -21.19 -7.68
N VAL A 219 19.31 -21.02 -7.09
CA VAL A 219 19.14 -20.80 -5.66
C VAL A 219 19.03 -22.15 -4.98
N SER A 220 20.00 -22.51 -4.14
CA SER A 220 19.98 -23.77 -3.40
C SER A 220 20.56 -23.59 -2.00
N ASN A 221 19.88 -24.12 -0.98
CA ASN A 221 20.33 -24.10 0.43
C ASN A 221 20.75 -22.73 1.00
N GLY A 222 20.29 -21.64 0.39
CA GLY A 222 20.58 -20.26 0.77
C GLY A 222 21.86 -19.66 0.17
N THR A 223 22.45 -20.35 -0.81
CA THR A 223 23.57 -19.88 -1.64
C THR A 223 23.14 -19.77 -3.10
N LEU A 224 23.96 -19.09 -3.91
CA LEU A 224 23.75 -18.92 -5.35
C LEU A 224 24.86 -19.66 -6.12
N ASN A 225 24.47 -20.45 -7.11
CA ASN A 225 25.39 -21.04 -8.08
C ASN A 225 25.08 -20.46 -9.46
N GLU A 226 26.10 -19.96 -10.16
CA GLU A 226 25.92 -19.32 -11.46
C GLU A 226 26.42 -20.21 -12.61
N SER A 227 25.69 -20.20 -13.72
CA SER A 227 26.10 -20.80 -14.99
C SER A 227 25.63 -19.94 -16.16
N ASN A 228 26.23 -20.12 -17.34
CA ASN A 228 25.77 -19.42 -18.54
C ASN A 228 24.39 -19.95 -18.97
N GLY A 229 23.56 -19.06 -19.52
CA GLY A 229 22.35 -19.42 -20.26
C GLY A 229 22.59 -19.43 -21.77
N ASP A 230 21.58 -19.85 -22.53
CA ASP A 230 21.69 -20.06 -23.98
C ASP A 230 21.33 -18.81 -24.81
N SER A 231 20.75 -17.78 -24.16
CA SER A 231 20.36 -16.51 -24.80
C SER A 231 19.41 -16.68 -26.00
N GLU A 232 18.58 -17.71 -26.00
CA GLU A 232 17.68 -18.06 -27.09
C GLU A 232 16.49 -17.09 -27.24
N GLY A 233 15.81 -17.17 -28.38
CA GLY A 233 14.59 -16.41 -28.66
C GLY A 233 14.78 -15.24 -29.61
N THR A 234 13.72 -14.93 -30.35
CA THR A 234 13.70 -13.84 -31.33
C THR A 234 13.14 -12.57 -30.68
N PRO A 235 13.87 -11.44 -30.69
CA PRO A 235 13.38 -10.19 -30.12
C PRO A 235 12.14 -9.69 -30.87
N SER A 236 11.16 -9.19 -30.11
CA SER A 236 10.01 -8.46 -30.65
C SER A 236 10.37 -6.98 -30.84
N ASP A 237 9.73 -6.35 -31.83
CA ASP A 237 9.78 -4.90 -31.98
C ASP A 237 8.98 -4.25 -30.84
N LEU A 238 9.68 -3.58 -29.93
CA LEU A 238 9.05 -2.92 -28.81
C LEU A 238 8.34 -1.63 -29.24
N PRO A 239 7.26 -1.23 -28.55
CA PRO A 239 6.60 0.04 -28.82
C PRO A 239 7.53 1.24 -28.62
N ASN A 240 7.21 2.35 -29.28
CA ASN A 240 7.99 3.58 -29.12
C ASN A 240 7.99 4.07 -27.65
N PRO A 241 9.14 4.52 -27.13
CA PRO A 241 9.22 5.06 -25.78
C PRO A 241 8.27 6.23 -25.55
N LEU A 242 7.66 6.27 -24.36
CA LEU A 242 6.83 7.35 -23.89
C LEU A 242 7.70 8.50 -23.32
N PRO A 243 7.18 9.75 -23.32
CA PRO A 243 7.85 10.85 -22.65
C PRO A 243 7.96 10.59 -21.15
N SER A 244 9.16 10.82 -20.61
CA SER A 244 9.41 10.73 -19.16
C SER A 244 8.77 11.91 -18.44
N THR A 245 8.08 11.63 -17.34
CA THR A 245 7.52 12.62 -16.42
C THR A 245 8.11 12.46 -15.01
N GLU A 246 7.86 13.43 -14.13
CA GLU A 246 8.25 13.29 -12.73
C GLU A 246 7.52 12.12 -12.06
N GLN A 247 8.27 11.36 -11.28
CA GLN A 247 7.73 10.20 -10.59
C GLN A 247 6.78 10.65 -9.47
N SER A 248 5.49 10.31 -9.59
CA SER A 248 4.46 10.67 -8.61
C SER A 248 3.86 9.41 -7.98
N THR A 249 4.66 8.68 -7.18
CA THR A 249 4.26 7.40 -6.57
C THR A 249 3.14 7.59 -5.54
N HIS A 250 3.31 8.49 -4.57
CA HIS A 250 2.30 8.81 -3.56
C HIS A 250 1.02 9.37 -4.19
N GLY A 251 1.16 10.28 -5.16
CA GLY A 251 0.01 10.84 -5.87
C GLY A 251 -0.75 9.81 -6.69
N ALA A 252 -0.06 8.84 -7.30
CA ALA A 252 -0.69 7.72 -7.99
C ALA A 252 -1.47 6.82 -7.02
N LEU A 253 -0.91 6.51 -5.85
CA LEU A 253 -1.59 5.74 -4.81
C LEU A 253 -2.85 6.46 -4.29
N ILE A 254 -2.78 7.76 -4.03
CA ILE A 254 -3.93 8.55 -3.57
C ILE A 254 -5.05 8.51 -4.61
N ARG A 255 -4.73 8.76 -5.89
CA ARG A 255 -5.72 8.69 -6.99
C ARG A 255 -6.32 7.30 -7.13
N TRP A 256 -5.49 6.27 -7.01
CA TRP A 256 -5.94 4.88 -7.03
C TRP A 256 -6.93 4.61 -5.90
N ALA A 257 -6.61 4.97 -4.65
CA ALA A 257 -7.46 4.75 -3.50
C ALA A 257 -8.82 5.47 -3.63
N ILE A 258 -8.82 6.73 -4.08
CA ILE A 258 -10.04 7.50 -4.34
C ILE A 258 -10.88 6.82 -5.44
N LYS A 259 -10.27 6.41 -6.56
CA LYS A 259 -11.00 5.70 -7.64
C LYS A 259 -11.66 4.42 -7.12
N MET A 260 -10.95 3.64 -6.30
CA MET A 260 -11.53 2.42 -5.70
C MET A 260 -12.72 2.75 -4.81
N GLU A 261 -12.62 3.79 -3.96
CA GLU A 261 -13.70 4.20 -3.07
C GLU A 261 -14.92 4.76 -3.81
N ILE A 262 -14.73 5.56 -4.86
CA ILE A 262 -15.83 6.06 -5.71
C ILE A 262 -16.56 4.89 -6.38
N ARG A 263 -15.81 3.87 -6.83
CA ARG A 263 -16.36 2.72 -7.54
C ARG A 263 -17.06 1.73 -6.61
N ASN A 264 -16.50 1.53 -5.42
CA ASN A 264 -17.05 0.64 -4.40
C ASN A 264 -16.81 1.25 -3.00
N PRO A 265 -17.79 1.97 -2.44
CA PRO A 265 -17.62 2.76 -1.21
C PRO A 265 -17.64 1.89 0.06
N MET A 266 -16.79 0.87 0.09
CA MET A 266 -16.70 -0.11 1.17
C MET A 266 -16.24 0.52 2.49
N ASP A 267 -15.35 1.51 2.43
CA ASP A 267 -14.87 2.19 3.63
C ASP A 267 -15.97 3.06 4.22
N THR A 268 -16.65 3.84 3.36
CA THR A 268 -17.76 4.70 3.74
C THR A 268 -18.92 3.90 4.35
N ILE A 269 -19.40 2.85 3.66
CA ILE A 269 -20.51 2.02 4.12
C ILE A 269 -20.10 1.25 5.40
N GLY A 270 -18.90 0.68 5.40
CA GLY A 270 -18.39 -0.13 6.51
C GLY A 270 -18.25 0.64 7.83
N ARG A 271 -18.01 1.95 7.76
CA ARG A 271 -17.94 2.84 8.93
C ARG A 271 -19.27 3.49 9.29
N ALA A 272 -20.04 3.93 8.30
CA ALA A 272 -21.28 4.65 8.53
C ALA A 272 -22.37 3.75 9.14
N ALA A 273 -22.51 2.50 8.68
CA ALA A 273 -23.55 1.62 9.20
C ALA A 273 -23.40 1.32 10.71
N PRO A 274 -22.23 0.92 11.23
CA PRO A 274 -22.03 0.76 12.68
C PRO A 274 -22.18 2.06 13.47
N ALA A 275 -21.78 3.20 12.89
CA ALA A 275 -21.96 4.50 13.53
C ALA A 275 -23.45 4.88 13.68
N LEU A 276 -24.27 4.59 12.68
CA LEU A 276 -25.73 4.79 12.77
C LEU A 276 -26.35 3.87 13.82
N VAL A 277 -25.89 2.62 13.94
CA VAL A 277 -26.33 1.72 15.01
C VAL A 277 -25.93 2.27 16.39
N ALA A 278 -24.69 2.75 16.54
CA ALA A 278 -24.23 3.38 17.78
C ALA A 278 -25.06 4.62 18.14
N LEU A 279 -25.47 5.41 17.14
CA LEU A 279 -26.34 6.56 17.33
C LEU A 279 -27.72 6.15 17.85
N LEU A 280 -28.35 5.13 17.25
CA LEU A 280 -29.66 4.63 17.67
C LEU A 280 -29.62 4.07 19.10
N LEU A 281 -28.55 3.36 19.45
CA LEU A 281 -28.34 2.85 20.81
C LEU A 281 -28.15 4.01 21.81
N SER A 282 -27.40 5.04 21.42
CA SER A 282 -27.20 6.24 22.25
C SER A 282 -28.53 6.96 22.49
N TYR A 283 -29.38 7.08 21.46
CA TYR A 283 -30.70 7.68 21.57
C TYR A 283 -31.62 6.89 22.52
N ALA A 284 -31.66 5.56 22.35
CA ALA A 284 -32.46 4.70 23.23
C ALA A 284 -32.01 4.83 24.70
N LEU A 285 -30.70 4.89 24.94
CA LEU A 285 -30.14 5.00 26.29
C LEU A 285 -30.46 6.35 26.95
N ILE A 286 -30.41 7.46 26.21
CA ILE A 286 -30.83 8.77 26.75
C ILE A 286 -32.32 8.78 27.09
N GLY A 287 -33.16 8.15 26.26
CA GLY A 287 -34.61 8.11 26.49
C GLY A 287 -35.03 7.28 27.73
N GLU A 288 -34.19 6.36 28.19
CA GLU A 288 -34.45 5.51 29.38
C GLU A 288 -33.93 6.12 30.69
N ILE A 289 -32.96 7.04 30.63
CA ILE A 289 -32.35 7.63 31.82
C ILE A 289 -33.02 8.96 32.14
N ASP A 290 -33.37 9.17 33.40
CA ASP A 290 -33.96 10.42 33.87
C ASP A 290 -32.99 11.60 33.61
N ALA A 291 -33.34 12.47 32.65
CA ALA A 291 -32.48 13.54 32.15
C ALA A 291 -31.96 14.49 33.24
N THR A 292 -32.66 14.55 34.37
CA THR A 292 -32.29 15.34 35.56
C THR A 292 -31.08 14.81 36.32
N HIS A 293 -30.69 13.54 36.10
CA HIS A 293 -29.56 12.87 36.77
C HIS A 293 -28.40 12.56 35.82
N VAL A 294 -28.54 12.84 34.52
CA VAL A 294 -27.48 12.61 33.54
C VAL A 294 -26.49 13.76 33.59
N GLY A 295 -25.28 13.49 34.06
CA GLY A 295 -24.18 14.45 33.98
C GLY A 295 -23.78 14.74 32.53
N ASN A 296 -23.30 15.96 32.27
CA ASN A 296 -22.81 16.39 30.95
C ASN A 296 -21.76 15.44 30.37
N ASP A 297 -20.99 14.75 31.20
CA ASP A 297 -20.00 13.75 30.78
C ASP A 297 -20.63 12.60 30.00
N LEU A 298 -21.76 12.05 30.46
CA LEU A 298 -22.42 10.93 29.78
C LEU A 298 -23.04 11.40 28.46
N VAL A 299 -23.66 12.58 28.43
CA VAL A 299 -24.21 13.14 27.20
C VAL A 299 -23.11 13.40 26.18
N ALA A 300 -22.01 14.03 26.59
CA ALA A 300 -20.85 14.27 25.74
C ALA A 300 -20.28 12.95 25.17
N ALA A 301 -20.18 11.91 25.99
CA ALA A 301 -19.74 10.58 25.54
C ALA A 301 -20.68 10.00 24.47
N LEU A 302 -21.98 10.05 24.70
CA LEU A 302 -22.99 9.51 23.78
C LEU A 302 -23.06 10.29 22.46
N VAL A 303 -22.86 11.61 22.49
CA VAL A 303 -22.77 12.45 21.29
C VAL A 303 -21.54 12.09 20.44
N LEU A 304 -20.37 11.87 21.07
CA LEU A 304 -19.14 11.58 20.33
C LEU A 304 -19.02 10.10 19.92
N THR A 305 -19.70 9.18 20.60
CA THR A 305 -19.58 7.72 20.38
C THR A 305 -19.82 7.30 18.92
N PRO A 306 -20.90 7.73 18.23
CA PRO A 306 -21.12 7.37 16.82
C PRO A 306 -19.97 7.77 15.91
N ALA A 307 -19.41 8.97 16.11
CA ALA A 307 -18.29 9.45 15.32
C ALA A 307 -16.98 8.71 15.69
N PHE A 308 -16.75 8.41 16.97
CA PHE A 308 -15.62 7.58 17.38
C PHE A 308 -15.66 6.16 16.78
N VAL A 309 -16.85 5.59 16.62
CA VAL A 309 -17.03 4.30 15.93
C VAL A 309 -16.56 4.38 14.47
N THR A 310 -16.86 5.47 13.75
CA THR A 310 -16.38 5.63 12.35
C THR A 310 -14.85 5.62 12.24
N VAL A 311 -14.19 6.05 13.31
CA VAL A 311 -12.76 6.29 13.37
C VAL A 311 -11.98 5.01 13.71
N VAL A 312 -12.51 4.17 14.60
CA VAL A 312 -11.82 2.96 15.11
C VAL A 312 -11.97 1.74 14.19
N ILE A 313 -12.99 1.72 13.33
CA ILE A 313 -13.23 0.61 12.40
C ILE A 313 -12.07 0.46 11.41
N SER A 314 -11.71 -0.80 11.14
CA SER A 314 -10.64 -1.15 10.22
C SER A 314 -10.91 -0.64 8.80
N PRO A 315 -9.96 0.07 8.16
CA PRO A 315 -10.16 0.59 6.83
C PRO A 315 -10.30 -0.51 5.79
N ALA A 316 -11.20 -0.33 4.82
CA ALA A 316 -11.33 -1.24 3.67
C ALA A 316 -10.03 -1.33 2.84
N LEU A 317 -9.20 -0.28 2.90
CA LEU A 317 -7.88 -0.22 2.29
C LEU A 317 -6.98 -1.40 2.70
N THR A 318 -7.04 -1.86 3.95
CA THR A 318 -6.23 -3.01 4.41
C THR A 318 -6.53 -4.27 3.61
N ARG A 319 -7.81 -4.51 3.30
CA ARG A 319 -8.25 -5.66 2.51
C ARG A 319 -7.83 -5.53 1.05
N ARG A 320 -7.94 -4.33 0.47
CA ARG A 320 -7.48 -4.03 -0.90
C ARG A 320 -5.96 -4.24 -1.04
N LEU A 321 -5.17 -3.84 -0.04
CA LEU A 321 -3.72 -4.06 -0.04
C LEU A 321 -3.36 -5.54 0.18
N ALA A 322 -4.16 -6.30 0.93
CA ALA A 322 -3.93 -7.73 1.15
C ALA A 322 -4.31 -8.60 -0.07
N GLU A 323 -5.28 -8.15 -0.87
CA GLU A 323 -5.73 -8.85 -2.08
C GLU A 323 -4.58 -9.04 -3.05
N GLU A 324 -4.32 -10.32 -3.41
CA GLU A 324 -3.30 -10.72 -4.38
C GLU A 324 -1.96 -9.95 -4.22
N ARG A 325 -1.58 -9.66 -2.96
CA ARG A 325 -0.36 -8.94 -2.60
C ARG A 325 -0.20 -7.56 -3.27
N CYS A 326 -1.30 -6.89 -3.60
CA CYS A 326 -1.32 -5.53 -4.15
C CYS A 326 -0.49 -4.54 -3.30
N GLY A 327 -0.58 -4.64 -1.97
CA GLY A 327 0.19 -3.83 -1.04
C GLY A 327 1.69 -4.09 -1.10
N ALA A 328 2.13 -5.32 -1.35
CA ALA A 328 3.55 -5.62 -1.54
C ALA A 328 4.08 -4.98 -2.83
N TRP A 329 3.28 -4.97 -3.91
CA TRP A 329 3.62 -4.26 -5.13
C TRP A 329 3.73 -2.75 -4.88
N TRP A 330 2.74 -2.13 -4.22
CA TRP A 330 2.80 -0.70 -3.89
C TRP A 330 3.98 -0.36 -2.98
N ASN A 331 4.32 -1.22 -2.02
CA ASN A 331 5.49 -1.05 -1.15
C ASN A 331 6.80 -1.08 -1.94
N ALA A 332 6.93 -1.96 -2.94
CA ALA A 332 8.11 -2.01 -3.81
C ALA A 332 8.28 -0.74 -4.66
N MET A 333 7.16 -0.09 -4.99
CA MET A 333 7.14 1.07 -5.86
C MET A 333 7.31 2.40 -5.11
N ILE A 334 6.63 2.55 -3.98
CA ILE A 334 6.67 3.77 -3.16
C ILE A 334 7.97 3.80 -2.36
N GLY A 335 8.44 2.66 -1.84
CA GLY A 335 9.61 2.65 -0.96
C GLY A 335 9.29 3.27 0.41
N PRO A 336 10.17 4.13 0.97
CA PRO A 336 9.94 4.75 2.27
C PRO A 336 8.69 5.63 2.21
N GLY A 337 7.92 5.74 3.30
CA GLY A 337 6.72 6.58 3.30
C GLY A 337 5.41 5.86 2.91
N ALA A 338 5.47 4.61 2.43
CA ALA A 338 4.27 3.87 2.01
C ALA A 338 3.25 3.75 3.15
N ARG A 339 3.73 3.36 4.34
CA ARG A 339 2.91 3.17 5.54
C ARG A 339 2.27 4.47 6.05
N GLN A 340 3.03 5.56 6.05
CA GLN A 340 2.53 6.90 6.34
C GLN A 340 1.35 7.20 5.41
N THR A 341 1.54 6.98 4.11
CA THR A 341 0.51 7.27 3.10
C THR A 341 -0.72 6.40 3.28
N TYR A 342 -0.55 5.09 3.54
CA TYR A 342 -1.68 4.20 3.82
C TYR A 342 -2.45 4.61 5.07
N SER A 343 -1.77 5.05 6.13
CA SER A 343 -2.44 5.46 7.38
C SER A 343 -3.35 6.66 7.19
N PHE A 344 -2.93 7.65 6.38
CA PHE A 344 -3.77 8.79 6.05
C PHE A 344 -4.91 8.42 5.08
N LEU A 345 -4.61 7.60 4.07
CA LEU A 345 -5.64 7.14 3.11
C LEU A 345 -6.68 6.22 3.76
N GLY A 346 -6.29 5.46 4.77
CA GLY A 346 -7.18 4.61 5.56
C GLY A 346 -7.85 5.35 6.72
N ALA A 347 -7.61 6.64 6.93
CA ALA A 347 -8.27 7.39 8.00
C ALA A 347 -9.69 7.79 7.58
N SER A 348 -10.65 7.73 8.51
CA SER A 348 -11.97 8.33 8.28
C SER A 348 -11.87 9.85 8.41
N ILE A 349 -11.60 10.54 7.30
CA ILE A 349 -11.46 12.00 7.31
C ILE A 349 -12.82 12.68 7.24
N VAL A 350 -13.76 12.11 6.48
CA VAL A 350 -15.03 12.79 6.14
C VAL A 350 -16.15 12.52 7.14
N LEU A 351 -16.29 11.29 7.65
CA LEU A 351 -17.44 10.90 8.46
C LEU A 351 -17.50 11.49 9.88
N PRO A 352 -16.39 11.71 10.62
CA PRO A 352 -16.47 12.14 12.01
C PRO A 352 -17.24 13.45 12.19
N LEU A 353 -17.04 14.42 11.29
CA LEU A 353 -17.70 15.73 11.33
C LEU A 353 -19.24 15.64 11.19
N PRO A 354 -19.82 15.17 10.06
CA PRO A 354 -21.27 15.10 9.90
C PRO A 354 -21.93 14.15 10.90
N ILE A 355 -21.28 13.06 11.31
CA ILE A 355 -21.84 12.13 12.29
C ILE A 355 -21.90 12.75 13.68
N THR A 356 -20.91 13.56 14.08
CA THR A 356 -20.95 14.27 15.37
C THR A 356 -22.10 15.28 15.41
N TYR A 357 -22.28 16.06 14.35
CA TYR A 357 -23.40 17.01 14.25
C TYR A 357 -24.76 16.30 14.21
N LEU A 358 -24.86 15.20 13.46
CA LEU A 358 -26.07 14.38 13.43
C LEU A 358 -26.40 13.83 14.83
N ALA A 359 -25.39 13.33 15.54
CA ALA A 359 -25.57 12.82 16.90
C ALA A 359 -26.05 13.92 17.86
N TRP A 360 -25.47 15.12 17.78
CA TRP A 360 -25.93 16.27 18.57
C TRP A 360 -27.41 16.59 18.32
N VAL A 361 -27.84 16.64 17.06
CA VAL A 361 -29.23 16.96 16.70
C VAL A 361 -30.22 15.87 17.11
N VAL A 362 -29.81 14.61 17.08
CA VAL A 362 -30.68 13.47 17.42
C VAL A 362 -30.81 13.27 18.92
N LEU A 363 -29.74 13.53 19.68
CA LEU A 363 -29.67 13.22 21.11
C LEU A 363 -30.09 14.37 22.02
N ILE A 364 -30.01 15.61 21.55
CA ILE A 364 -30.36 16.82 22.33
C ILE A 364 -31.73 17.34 21.90
N ASP A 365 -32.56 17.75 22.87
CA ASP A 365 -33.88 18.32 22.59
C ASP A 365 -33.76 19.59 21.72
N PRO A 366 -34.57 19.76 20.65
CA PRO A 366 -34.63 20.99 19.87
C PRO A 366 -34.73 22.29 20.68
N ALA A 367 -35.41 22.27 21.84
CA ALA A 367 -35.50 23.42 22.73
C ALA A 367 -34.14 23.77 23.38
N ASP A 368 -33.37 22.76 23.79
CA ASP A 368 -32.04 22.93 24.38
C ASP A 368 -30.99 23.31 23.32
N ILE A 369 -31.13 22.86 22.07
CA ILE A 369 -30.23 23.26 20.97
C ILE A 369 -30.25 24.78 20.76
N ALA A 370 -31.43 25.42 20.90
CA ALA A 370 -31.55 26.87 20.79
C ALA A 370 -30.84 27.60 21.95
N HIS A 371 -30.89 27.03 23.16
CA HIS A 371 -30.16 27.52 24.33
C HIS A 371 -28.65 27.27 24.24
N HIS A 372 -28.23 26.20 23.57
CA HIS A 372 -26.81 25.81 23.36
C HIS A 372 -26.27 26.16 21.97
N SER A 373 -26.74 27.26 21.38
CA SER A 373 -26.30 27.69 20.04
C SER A 373 -24.78 27.91 19.94
N GLU A 374 -24.11 28.23 21.05
CA GLU A 374 -22.65 28.33 21.11
C GLU A 374 -21.95 26.97 21.00
N ILE A 375 -22.47 25.92 21.62
CA ILE A 375 -21.84 24.57 21.57
C ILE A 375 -21.85 24.03 20.15
N THR A 376 -22.95 24.24 19.43
CA THR A 376 -23.09 23.84 18.02
C THR A 376 -22.02 24.49 17.13
N ARG A 377 -21.56 25.70 17.47
CA ARG A 377 -20.48 26.40 16.74
C ARG A 377 -19.10 25.82 17.03
N TRP A 378 -18.92 25.09 18.12
CA TRP A 378 -17.62 24.57 18.56
C TRP A 378 -17.50 23.05 18.41
N LEU A 379 -18.60 22.36 18.13
CA LEU A 379 -18.64 20.91 17.93
C LEU A 379 -17.69 20.40 16.81
N TRP A 380 -17.32 21.26 15.86
CA TRP A 380 -16.31 20.92 14.84
C TRP A 380 -14.94 20.65 15.45
N LEU A 381 -14.57 21.25 16.59
CA LEU A 381 -13.25 21.10 17.20
C LEU A 381 -12.98 19.65 17.65
N PRO A 382 -13.79 19.04 18.53
CA PRO A 382 -13.61 17.62 18.86
C PRO A 382 -13.78 16.70 17.65
N ALA A 383 -14.66 17.06 16.71
CA ALA A 383 -14.88 16.27 15.50
C ALA A 383 -13.68 16.29 14.52
N VAL A 384 -12.93 17.39 14.43
CA VAL A 384 -11.68 17.47 13.66
C VAL A 384 -10.58 16.66 14.33
N ILE A 385 -10.47 16.69 15.66
CA ILE A 385 -9.44 15.91 16.38
C ILE A 385 -9.71 14.41 16.28
N MET A 386 -10.96 14.00 16.07
CA MET A 386 -11.27 12.61 15.71
C MET A 386 -10.58 12.14 14.41
N ILE A 387 -10.18 13.04 13.52
CA ILE A 387 -9.38 12.71 12.33
C ILE A 387 -7.96 12.26 12.74
N ASP A 388 -7.36 12.87 13.76
CA ASP A 388 -6.05 12.44 14.28
C ASP A 388 -6.15 11.04 14.90
N ILE A 389 -7.23 10.79 15.66
CA ILE A 389 -7.55 9.45 16.17
C ILE A 389 -7.72 8.47 15.01
N ALA A 390 -8.30 8.89 13.88
CA ALA A 390 -8.49 8.05 12.69
C ALA A 390 -7.19 7.68 11.99
N ALA A 391 -6.27 8.63 11.86
CA ALA A 391 -4.94 8.34 11.34
C ALA A 391 -4.21 7.34 12.25
N ALA A 392 -4.28 7.54 13.57
CA ALA A 392 -3.68 6.63 14.55
C ALA A 392 -4.30 5.22 14.52
N ALA A 393 -5.63 5.13 14.46
CA ALA A 393 -6.36 3.85 14.33
C ALA A 393 -5.99 3.12 13.04
N ALA A 394 -5.97 3.82 11.91
CA ALA A 394 -5.59 3.25 10.63
C ALA A 394 -4.14 2.73 10.65
N ALA A 395 -3.21 3.48 11.24
CA ALA A 395 -1.82 3.04 11.40
C ALA A 395 -1.69 1.79 12.27
N LEU A 396 -2.47 1.67 13.36
CA LEU A 396 -2.50 0.48 14.21
C LEU A 396 -3.08 -0.73 13.47
N HIS A 397 -4.15 -0.56 12.69
CA HIS A 397 -4.70 -1.64 11.86
C HIS A 397 -3.68 -2.12 10.82
N LEU A 398 -2.97 -1.20 10.17
CA LEU A 398 -1.92 -1.53 9.21
C LEU A 398 -0.75 -2.24 9.89
N LEU A 399 -0.32 -1.78 11.08
CA LEU A 399 0.71 -2.46 11.88
C LEU A 399 0.35 -3.92 12.14
N VAL A 400 -0.91 -4.18 12.51
CA VAL A 400 -1.34 -5.53 12.81
C VAL A 400 -1.50 -6.38 11.55
N ALA A 401 -1.93 -5.77 10.44
CA ALA A 401 -2.01 -6.45 9.15
C ALA A 401 -0.62 -6.92 8.67
N ASP A 402 0.44 -6.19 9.01
CA ASP A 402 1.82 -6.54 8.68
C ASP A 402 2.40 -7.64 9.61
N LEU A 403 1.78 -7.91 10.76
CA LEU A 403 2.26 -8.95 11.67
C LEU A 403 2.13 -10.33 11.04
N ARG A 404 3.20 -11.14 11.16
CA ARG A 404 3.32 -12.51 10.64
C ARG A 404 2.18 -13.46 11.06
N ARG A 405 1.43 -13.12 12.12
CA ARG A 405 0.19 -13.79 12.53
C ARG A 405 -0.92 -12.75 12.74
N ALA A 406 -1.40 -12.15 11.65
CA ALA A 406 -2.48 -11.15 11.68
C ALA A 406 -3.78 -11.62 12.39
N SER A 407 -4.00 -12.94 12.54
CA SER A 407 -5.16 -13.51 13.24
C SER A 407 -4.99 -13.66 14.77
N ALA A 408 -3.81 -13.39 15.33
CA ALA A 408 -3.56 -13.55 16.76
C ALA A 408 -4.05 -12.34 17.58
N ALA A 409 -5.38 -12.12 17.62
CA ALA A 409 -6.20 -11.41 18.62
C ALA A 409 -5.68 -10.14 19.35
N THR A 410 -4.59 -9.51 18.91
CA THR A 410 -3.93 -8.38 19.59
C THR A 410 -4.29 -7.03 18.97
N ALA A 411 -4.87 -7.01 17.76
CA ALA A 411 -5.30 -5.79 17.09
C ALA A 411 -6.31 -4.99 17.93
N SER A 412 -7.32 -5.68 18.46
CA SER A 412 -8.37 -5.08 19.29
C SER A 412 -7.83 -4.51 20.60
N LEU A 413 -6.77 -5.11 21.16
CA LEU A 413 -6.15 -4.62 22.40
C LEU A 413 -5.31 -3.36 22.18
N LEU A 414 -4.63 -3.23 21.03
CA LEU A 414 -3.85 -2.04 20.72
C LEU A 414 -4.73 -0.79 20.53
N LEU A 415 -5.95 -0.97 19.99
CA LEU A 415 -6.91 0.13 19.82
C LEU A 415 -7.44 0.69 21.15
N ILE A 416 -7.32 -0.05 22.26
CA ILE A 416 -7.74 0.43 23.59
C ILE A 416 -6.99 1.71 23.98
N VAL A 417 -5.74 1.89 23.52
CA VAL A 417 -4.97 3.11 23.77
C VAL A 417 -5.69 4.37 23.23
N LEU A 418 -6.51 4.22 22.18
CA LEU A 418 -7.29 5.32 21.59
C LEU A 418 -8.54 5.70 22.40
N VAL A 419 -8.92 4.90 23.41
CA VAL A 419 -9.98 5.28 24.35
C VAL A 419 -9.57 6.53 25.14
N TRP A 420 -8.28 6.72 25.43
CA TRP A 420 -7.83 7.88 26.20
C TRP A 420 -8.03 9.21 25.46
N PRO A 421 -7.55 9.40 24.20
CA PRO A 421 -7.92 10.56 23.39
C PRO A 421 -9.43 10.78 23.30
N PHE A 422 -10.23 9.72 23.19
CA PHE A 422 -11.68 9.83 23.18
C PHE A 422 -12.24 10.42 24.49
N LEU A 423 -11.79 9.92 25.65
CA LEU A 423 -12.18 10.46 26.95
C LEU A 423 -11.81 11.95 27.09
N GLN A 424 -10.63 12.35 26.59
CA GLN A 424 -10.24 13.78 26.58
C GLN A 424 -11.18 14.64 25.72
N LEU A 425 -11.70 14.11 24.60
CA LEU A 425 -12.71 14.81 23.80
C LEU A 425 -14.07 14.85 24.48
N THR A 426 -14.45 13.80 25.21
CA THR A 426 -15.64 13.77 26.06
C THR A 426 -15.56 14.83 27.15
N ASP A 427 -14.44 14.89 27.87
CA ASP A 427 -14.19 15.91 28.90
C ASP A 427 -14.26 17.31 28.31
N ALA A 428 -13.65 17.52 27.13
CA ALA A 428 -13.69 18.80 26.43
C ALA A 428 -15.14 19.23 26.12
N LEU A 429 -15.96 18.33 25.55
CA LEU A 429 -17.34 18.62 25.22
C LEU A 429 -18.21 18.83 26.47
N SER A 430 -17.98 18.06 27.54
CA SER A 430 -18.66 18.23 28.82
C SER A 430 -18.37 19.60 29.47
N LEU A 431 -17.12 20.04 29.43
CA LEU A 431 -16.72 21.38 29.88
C LEU A 431 -17.38 22.48 29.02
N MET A 432 -17.44 22.29 27.69
CA MET A 432 -18.17 23.20 26.80
C MET A 432 -19.66 23.29 27.14
N MET A 433 -20.27 22.19 27.58
CA MET A 433 -21.67 22.14 28.01
C MET A 433 -21.90 22.83 29.36
N THR A 434 -20.90 22.80 30.24
CA THR A 434 -21.01 23.33 31.61
C THR A 434 -20.65 24.81 31.68
N ASP A 435 -19.48 25.18 31.15
CA ASP A 435 -18.86 26.49 31.32
C ASP A 435 -18.75 27.29 30.01
N GLY A 436 -19.13 26.68 28.88
CA GLY A 436 -18.91 27.25 27.55
C GLY A 436 -17.46 27.06 27.06
N MET A 437 -17.14 27.66 25.92
CA MET A 437 -15.78 27.58 25.37
C MET A 437 -14.83 28.56 26.05
N SER A 438 -13.73 28.03 26.60
CA SER A 438 -12.57 28.82 27.04
C SER A 438 -11.36 28.57 26.13
N PHE A 439 -10.53 29.60 25.98
CA PHE A 439 -9.24 29.54 25.28
C PHE A 439 -8.05 29.57 26.23
N GLY A 440 -8.30 29.25 27.51
CA GLY A 440 -7.24 29.13 28.48
C GLY A 440 -6.30 27.96 28.13
N LEU A 441 -5.07 28.05 28.61
CA LEU A 441 -4.06 27.00 28.48
C LEU A 441 -3.86 26.23 29.80
N ASN A 442 -4.84 26.28 30.71
CA ASN A 442 -4.79 25.59 31.98
C ASN A 442 -5.33 24.16 31.82
N LEU A 443 -4.88 23.27 32.70
CA LEU A 443 -5.49 21.94 32.82
C LEU A 443 -6.96 22.11 33.24
N GLY A 444 -7.86 21.49 32.48
CA GLY A 444 -9.31 21.65 32.64
C GLY A 444 -9.96 22.63 31.67
N ASP A 445 -9.21 23.27 30.77
CA ASP A 445 -9.79 24.03 29.65
C ASP A 445 -10.12 23.09 28.47
N PRO A 446 -11.27 23.26 27.78
CA PRO A 446 -11.68 22.40 26.66
C PRO A 446 -10.64 22.33 25.54
N LEU A 447 -10.00 23.46 25.22
CA LEU A 447 -8.97 23.54 24.19
C LEU A 447 -7.74 22.68 24.53
N ILE A 448 -7.34 22.66 25.81
CA ILE A 448 -6.21 21.86 26.27
C ILE A 448 -6.52 20.37 26.19
N SER A 449 -7.71 19.94 26.61
CA SER A 449 -8.13 18.53 26.49
C SER A 449 -8.12 18.07 25.02
N CYS A 450 -8.60 18.92 24.11
CA CYS A 450 -8.52 18.72 22.68
C CYS A 450 -7.07 18.59 22.15
N LEU A 451 -6.15 19.46 22.59
CA LEU A 451 -4.74 19.40 22.21
C LEU A 451 -4.04 18.14 22.77
N ILE A 452 -4.35 17.74 24.00
CA ILE A 452 -3.84 16.52 24.61
C ILE A 452 -4.30 15.30 23.81
N ALA A 453 -5.58 15.25 23.43
CA ALA A 453 -6.12 14.17 22.59
C ALA A 453 -5.35 14.05 21.27
N SER A 454 -5.17 15.17 20.55
CA SER A 454 -4.40 15.22 19.29
C SER A 454 -2.95 14.78 19.47
N LEU A 455 -2.27 15.25 20.52
CA LEU A 455 -0.87 14.89 20.80
C LEU A 455 -0.71 13.39 21.08
N ILE A 456 -1.62 12.81 21.86
CA ILE A 456 -1.60 11.38 22.16
C ILE A 456 -1.86 10.57 20.89
N SER A 457 -2.85 10.96 20.07
CA SER A 457 -3.11 10.33 18.78
C SER A 457 -1.89 10.40 17.85
N ALA A 458 -1.23 11.56 17.77
CA ALA A 458 -0.01 11.72 16.98
C ALA A 458 1.14 10.84 17.48
N ALA A 459 1.31 10.70 18.80
CA ALA A 459 2.32 9.83 19.38
C ALA A 459 2.03 8.34 19.07
N VAL A 460 0.77 7.90 19.22
CA VAL A 460 0.34 6.54 18.87
C VAL A 460 0.56 6.27 17.38
N TRP A 461 0.20 7.22 16.52
CA TRP A 461 0.43 7.15 15.08
C TRP A 461 1.93 7.02 14.75
N ALA A 462 2.78 7.87 15.36
CA ALA A 462 4.22 7.84 15.12
C ALA A 462 4.83 6.48 15.52
N VAL A 463 4.46 5.95 16.69
CA VAL A 463 4.89 4.61 17.11
C VAL A 463 4.42 3.56 16.11
N ALA A 464 3.15 3.59 15.70
CA ALA A 464 2.59 2.61 14.79
C ALA A 464 3.22 2.67 13.39
N VAL A 465 3.62 3.83 12.90
CA VAL A 465 4.17 4.01 11.55
C VAL A 465 5.68 3.79 11.48
N PHE A 466 6.42 4.22 12.49
CA PHE A 466 7.89 4.14 12.51
C PHE A 466 8.41 2.90 13.23
N LEU A 467 7.54 2.06 13.81
CA LEU A 467 7.97 0.75 14.30
C LEU A 467 8.62 -0.02 13.13
N PRO A 468 9.84 -0.56 13.30
CA PRO A 468 10.50 -1.34 12.27
C PRO A 468 9.63 -2.54 11.85
N ASP A 469 9.66 -2.87 10.56
CA ASP A 469 9.08 -4.11 10.04
C ASP A 469 9.74 -5.30 10.75
N ALA A 470 8.96 -6.22 11.34
CA ALA A 470 9.44 -7.35 12.14
C ALA A 470 9.65 -8.67 11.35
#